data_AF-A0A9D6K6Q4-F1
#
_entry.id   AF-A0A9D6K6Q4-F1
#
_cell.length_a   1.000
_cell.length_b   1.000
_cell.length_c   1.000
_cell.angle_alpha   90.00
_cell.angle_beta   90.00
_cell.angle_gamma   90.00
#
_symmetry.space_group_name_H-M   'P 1'
#
loop_
_entity.id
_entity.type
_entity.pdbx_description
1 polymer ?
#
loop_
_entity_poly.entity_id
_entity_poly.type
_entity_poly.pdbx_seq_one_letter_code
_entity_poly.pdbx_strand_id
1 'polypeptide(L)' 'GAKEMEILFDDYKKTNDISFPMQIRINKLRDNSYLKMNFKQITFNSEIRSEDFKIEIGEGVEVKRLEEALKEIKE' A
#
# COMPACT_ATOMS: atom_id res chain seq x y z
N GLY A 1 27.14 -9.85 1.02
CA GLY A 1 26.60 -8.55 1.50
C GLY A 1 25.99 -8.77 2.87
N ALA A 2 26.17 -7.83 3.80
CA ALA A 2 25.55 -7.92 5.12
C ALA A 2 24.02 -7.80 4.98
N LYS A 3 23.27 -8.56 5.78
CA LYS A 3 21.80 -8.52 5.79
C LYS A 3 21.37 -7.15 6.34
N GLU A 4 20.54 -6.42 5.61
CA GLU A 4 20.15 -5.05 5.98
C GLU A 4 18.82 -4.99 6.74
N MET A 5 17.96 -5.99 6.54
CA MET A 5 16.64 -6.08 7.13
C MET A 5 16.30 -7.52 7.52
N GLU A 6 15.43 -7.65 8.51
CA GLU A 6 14.81 -8.89 8.92
C GLU A 6 13.30 -8.70 9.06
N ILE A 7 12.51 -9.66 8.58
CA ILE A 7 11.06 -9.64 8.67
C ILE A 7 10.63 -10.82 9.54
N LEU A 8 9.84 -10.52 10.57
CA LEU A 8 9.28 -11.48 11.52
C LEU A 8 7.76 -11.47 11.40
N PHE A 9 7.17 -12.66 11.49
CA PHE A 9 5.74 -12.89 11.33
C PHE A 9 5.21 -13.64 12.54
N ASP A 10 4.27 -13.03 13.25
CA ASP A 10 3.72 -13.54 14.49
C ASP A 10 2.19 -13.49 14.46
N ASP A 11 1.57 -14.18 15.42
CA ASP A 11 0.13 -14.11 15.71
C ASP A 11 -0.75 -14.46 14.49
N TYR A 12 -0.72 -15.74 14.09
CA TYR A 12 -1.38 -16.17 12.86
C TYR A 12 -2.88 -16.37 13.05
N LYS A 13 -3.69 -15.75 12.17
CA LYS A 13 -5.09 -16.08 12.00
C LYS A 13 -5.24 -17.11 10.88
N LYS A 14 -5.97 -18.18 11.17
CA LYS A 14 -6.29 -19.24 10.20
C LYS A 14 -7.76 -19.19 9.81
N THR A 15 -8.06 -19.38 8.54
CA THR A 15 -9.43 -19.53 8.04
C THR A 15 -9.38 -20.41 6.79
N ASN A 16 -10.10 -21.53 6.81
CA ASN A 16 -10.01 -22.59 5.80
C ASN A 16 -8.54 -22.95 5.53
N ASP A 17 -8.09 -22.86 4.28
CA ASP A 17 -6.74 -23.19 3.84
C ASP A 17 -5.76 -22.01 3.91
N ILE A 18 -6.16 -20.88 4.49
CA ILE A 18 -5.34 -19.67 4.56
C ILE A 18 -4.85 -19.44 5.99
N SER A 19 -3.54 -19.18 6.12
CA SER A 19 -2.89 -18.74 7.37
C SER A 19 -2.22 -17.41 7.14
N PHE A 20 -2.62 -16.38 7.88
CA PHE A 20 -2.13 -15.01 7.71
C PHE A 20 -1.57 -14.46 9.02
N PRO A 21 -0.36 -13.87 9.03
CA PRO A 21 0.22 -13.27 10.24
C PRO A 21 -0.48 -11.96 10.58
N MET A 22 -1.10 -11.89 11.75
CA MET A 22 -1.75 -10.67 12.26
C MET A 22 -0.76 -9.67 12.84
N GLN A 23 0.50 -10.08 13.04
CA GLN A 23 1.59 -9.20 13.43
C GLN A 23 2.78 -9.38 12.49
N ILE A 24 3.29 -8.27 11.97
CA ILE A 24 4.48 -8.25 11.13
C ILE A 24 5.45 -7.22 11.71
N ARG A 25 6.69 -7.62 11.95
CA ARG A 25 7.77 -6.72 12.35
C ARG A 25 8.85 -6.71 11.27
N ILE A 26 9.25 -5.51 10.86
CA ILE A 26 10.36 -5.28 9.93
C ILE A 26 11.47 -4.58 10.71
N ASN A 27 12.54 -5.31 11.00
CA ASN A 27 13.75 -4.80 11.66
C ASN A 27 14.69 -4.23 10.60
N LYS A 28 15.16 -3.00 10.81
CA LYS A 28 16.27 -2.39 10.06
C LYS A 28 17.54 -2.60 10.87
N LEU A 29 18.43 -3.46 10.37
CA LEU A 29 19.58 -3.94 11.15
C LEU A 29 20.69 -2.89 11.29
N ARG A 30 20.76 -1.93 10.34
CA ARG A 30 21.77 -0.88 10.33
C ARG A 30 21.61 0.14 11.45
N ASP A 31 20.36 0.49 11.79
CA ASP A 31 20.04 1.53 12.77
C ASP A 31 19.30 0.98 14.00
N ASN A 32 19.17 -0.35 14.09
CA ASN A 32 18.45 -1.06 15.16
C ASN A 32 17.02 -0.55 15.39
N SER A 33 16.37 -0.03 14.34
CA SER A 33 14.99 0.41 14.38
C SER A 33 14.05 -0.68 13.85
N TYR A 34 12.76 -0.57 14.15
CA TYR A 34 11.76 -1.47 13.58
C TYR A 34 10.45 -0.77 13.24
N LEU A 35 9.75 -1.32 12.26
CA LEU A 35 8.34 -1.04 11.99
C LEU A 35 7.51 -2.24 12.45
N LYS A 36 6.50 -2.01 13.28
CA LYS A 36 5.54 -3.06 13.69
C LYS A 36 4.16 -2.74 13.13
N MET A 37 3.60 -3.70 12.41
CA MET A 37 2.24 -3.67 11.88
C MET A 37 1.40 -4.68 12.64
N ASN A 38 0.27 -4.24 13.19
CA ASN A 38 -0.71 -5.11 13.85
C ASN A 38 -2.04 -4.99 13.11
N PHE A 39 -2.54 -6.11 12.60
CA PHE A 39 -3.83 -6.17 11.93
C PHE A 39 -4.93 -6.38 12.98
N LYS A 40 -5.98 -5.57 12.96
CA LYS A 40 -7.14 -5.75 13.87
C LYS A 40 -8.12 -6.79 13.35
N GLN A 41 -8.33 -6.79 12.04
CA GLN A 41 -9.27 -7.67 11.36
C GLN A 41 -8.75 -7.98 9.97
N ILE A 42 -8.95 -9.23 9.57
CA ILE A 42 -8.79 -9.69 8.20
C ILE A 42 -9.99 -10.57 7.85
N THR A 43 -10.46 -10.39 6.62
CA THR A 43 -11.59 -11.10 6.02
C THR A 43 -11.07 -11.75 4.75
N PHE A 44 -11.38 -13.02 4.56
CA PHE A 44 -11.06 -13.78 3.35
C PHE A 44 -12.33 -13.95 2.52
N ASN A 45 -12.16 -14.10 1.20
CA ASN A 45 -13.28 -14.33 0.26
C ASN A 45 -14.36 -13.23 0.29
N SER A 46 -13.97 -11.98 0.57
CA SER A 46 -14.86 -10.83 0.35
C SER A 46 -15.00 -10.58 -1.14
N GLU A 47 -16.20 -10.18 -1.57
CA GLU A 47 -16.38 -9.67 -2.93
C GLU A 47 -15.55 -8.39 -3.10
N ILE A 48 -14.55 -8.44 -3.97
CA ILE A 48 -13.75 -7.29 -4.39
C ILE A 48 -14.07 -7.08 -5.86
N ARG A 49 -14.54 -5.89 -6.22
CA ARG A 49 -14.95 -5.54 -7.58
C ARG A 49 -13.87 -4.72 -8.27
N SER A 50 -13.90 -4.67 -9.61
CA SER A 50 -12.97 -3.85 -10.40
C SER A 50 -13.01 -2.37 -10.00
N GLU A 51 -14.20 -1.90 -9.61
CA GLU A 51 -14.41 -0.50 -9.25
C GLU A 51 -13.68 -0.11 -7.95
N ASP A 52 -13.38 -1.08 -7.07
CA ASP A 52 -12.69 -0.84 -5.80
C ASP A 52 -11.20 -0.48 -6.00
N PHE A 53 -10.67 -0.65 -7.21
CA PHE A 53 -9.28 -0.30 -7.59
C PHE A 53 -9.17 0.97 -8.44
N LYS A 54 -10.26 1.75 -8.58
CA LYS A 54 -10.23 2.99 -9.36
C LYS A 54 -9.33 4.02 -8.69
N ILE A 55 -8.33 4.49 -9.44
CA ILE A 55 -7.51 5.64 -9.07
C ILE A 55 -8.22 6.88 -9.61
N GLU A 56 -8.83 7.66 -8.72
CA GLU A 56 -9.33 8.99 -9.08
C GLU A 56 -8.16 9.97 -9.05
N ILE A 57 -7.67 10.30 -10.24
CA ILE A 57 -6.79 11.46 -10.40
C ILE A 57 -7.73 12.67 -10.39
N GLY A 58 -7.79 13.39 -9.27
CA GLY A 58 -8.53 14.64 -9.21
C GLY A 58 -8.05 15.60 -10.30
N GLU A 59 -8.96 16.40 -10.87
CA GLU A 59 -8.59 17.52 -11.74
C GLU A 59 -7.75 18.53 -10.95
N GLY A 60 -6.44 18.28 -10.90
CA GLY A 60 -5.47 19.19 -10.32
C GLY A 60 -5.34 20.44 -11.19
N VAL A 61 -5.01 21.56 -10.55
CA VAL A 61 -4.69 22.86 -11.18
C VAL A 61 -3.68 22.73 -12.34
N GLU A 62 -2.83 21.70 -12.34
CA GLU A 62 -1.89 21.41 -13.43
C GLU A 62 -2.58 21.06 -14.76
N VAL A 63 -3.71 20.35 -14.75
CA VAL A 63 -4.43 20.01 -16.01
C VAL A 63 -5.02 21.27 -16.64
N LYS A 64 -5.64 22.15 -15.82
CA LYS A 64 -6.20 23.43 -16.31
C LYS A 64 -5.12 24.35 -16.87
N ARG A 65 -3.95 24.44 -16.22
CA ARG A 65 -2.82 25.24 -16.72
C ARG A 65 -2.25 24.70 -18.03
N LEU A 66 -2.23 23.38 -18.21
CA LEU A 66 -1.81 22.75 -19.47
C LEU A 66 -2.82 23.02 -20.60
N GLU A 67 -4.12 22.96 -20.32
CA GLU A 67 -5.16 23.28 -21.29
C GLU A 67 -5.15 24.76 -21.70
N GLU A 68 -4.96 25.68 -20.74
CA GLU A 68 -4.82 27.11 -21.00
C GLU A 68 -3.57 27.40 -21.84
N ALA A 69 -2.40 26.84 -21.47
CA ALA A 69 -1.17 27.00 -22.23
C ALA A 69 -1.25 26.42 -23.66
N LEU A 70 -1.97 25.31 -23.85
CA LEU A 70 -2.20 24.73 -25.17
C LEU A 70 -3.16 25.55 -26.04
N LYS A 71 -4.04 26.35 -25.42
CA LYS A 71 -4.95 27.23 -26.13
C LYS A 71 -4.23 28.48 -26.64
N GLU A 72 -3.31 29.05 -25.85
CA GLU A 72 -2.48 30.19 -26.25
C GLU A 72 -1.51 29.88 -27.40
N ILE A 73 -1.10 28.62 -27.58
CA ILE A 73 -0.23 28.21 -28.71
C ILE A 73 -1.01 28.05 -30.02
N LYS A 74 -2.35 27.98 -29.97
CA LYS A 74 -3.21 27.72 -31.13
C LYS A 74 -3.90 28.98 -31.69
N GLU A 75 -3.71 30.14 -31.07
CA GLU A 75 -4.09 31.46 -31.59
C GLU A 75 -2.86 32.19 -32.17
#